data_AF-A0A6D2G473-F1
#
_entry.id   AF-A0A6D2G473-F1
#
_cell.length_a   1.000
_cell.length_b   1.000
_cell.length_c   1.000
_cell.angle_alpha   90.00
_cell.angle_beta   90.00
_cell.angle_gamma   90.00
#
_symmetry.space_group_name_H-M   'P 1'
#
loop_
_entity.id
_entity.type
_entity.pdbx_description
1 polymer ?
#
loop_
_entity_poly.entity_id
_entity_poly.type
_entity_poly.pdbx_seq_one_letter_code
_entity_poly.pdbx_strand_id
1 'polypeptide(L)' 'MNTILAQQIANEGGVEAWMIAQQHKSLLRFLTCGSVDDGKSTLIGRLLHDTRQIY' A
#
# COMPACT_ATOMS: atom_id res chain seq x y z
N MET A 1 -9.69 5.54 -16.11
CA MET A 1 -8.58 5.37 -15.14
C MET A 1 -8.25 3.90 -14.88
N ASN A 2 -9.23 3.00 -14.73
CA ASN A 2 -8.96 1.54 -14.61
C ASN A 2 -8.53 0.82 -15.91
N THR A 3 -8.76 1.42 -17.08
CA THR A 3 -8.41 0.81 -18.38
C THR A 3 -6.91 0.80 -18.66
N ILE A 4 -6.17 1.80 -18.17
CA ILE A 4 -4.71 1.84 -18.34
C ILE A 4 -4.03 0.74 -17.52
N LEU A 5 -4.46 0.55 -16.27
CA LEU A 5 -3.94 -0.51 -15.42
C LEU A 5 -4.21 -1.89 -16.02
N ALA A 6 -5.43 -2.11 -16.53
CA ALA A 6 -5.80 -3.36 -17.19
C ALA A 6 -4.96 -3.63 -18.45
N GLN A 7 -4.74 -2.59 -19.27
CA GLN A 7 -3.89 -2.70 -20.46
C GLN A 7 -2.43 -2.97 -20.10
N GLN A 8 -1.93 -2.35 -19.05
CA GLN A 8 -0.57 -2.52 -18.59
C GLN A 8 -0.33 -3.91 -18.01
N ILE A 9 -1.26 -4.42 -17.18
CA ILE A 9 -1.24 -5.80 -16.71
C ILE A 9 -1.25 -6.77 -17.90
N ALA A 10 -2.10 -6.55 -18.91
CA ALA A 10 -2.14 -7.40 -20.10
C ALA A 10 -0.80 -7.40 -20.88
N ASN A 11 -0.14 -6.23 -20.98
CA ASN A 11 1.13 -6.09 -21.68
C ASN A 11 2.32 -6.65 -20.88
N GLU A 12 2.22 -6.77 -19.55
CA GLU A 12 3.29 -7.17 -18.64
C GLU A 12 3.17 -8.63 -18.15
N GLY A 13 2.40 -9.48 -18.85
CA GLY A 13 2.28 -10.92 -18.52
C GLY A 13 1.01 -11.31 -17.77
N GLY A 14 0.00 -10.43 -17.76
CA GLY A 14 -1.33 -10.70 -17.23
C GLY A 14 -1.41 -10.68 -15.70
N VAL A 15 -2.56 -11.12 -15.19
CA VAL A 15 -2.88 -11.10 -13.75
C VAL A 15 -1.91 -11.98 -12.94
N GLU A 16 -1.46 -13.09 -13.51
CA GLU A 16 -0.53 -14.01 -12.85
C GLU A 16 0.83 -13.36 -12.58
N ALA A 17 1.44 -12.73 -13.59
CA ALA A 17 2.70 -12.01 -13.43
C ALA A 17 2.56 -10.86 -12.42
N TRP A 18 1.45 -10.12 -12.47
CA TRP A 18 1.16 -9.06 -11.50
C TRP A 18 1.06 -9.62 -10.07
N MET A 19 0.39 -10.75 -9.88
CA MET A 19 0.20 -11.35 -8.57
C MET A 19 1.54 -11.82 -7.98
N ILE A 20 2.41 -12.45 -8.77
CA ILE A 20 3.77 -12.83 -8.38
C ILE A 20 4.56 -11.60 -7.93
N ALA A 21 4.51 -10.50 -8.70
CA ALA A 21 5.20 -9.26 -8.33
C ALA A 21 4.69 -8.66 -7.00
N GLN A 22 3.40 -8.82 -6.67
CA GLN A 22 2.84 -8.36 -5.40
C GLN A 22 3.20 -9.27 -4.21
N GLN A 23 3.44 -10.57 -4.44
CA GLN A 23 3.76 -11.51 -3.36
C GLN A 23 5.13 -11.26 -2.71
N HIS A 24 6.07 -10.64 -3.44
CA HIS A 24 7.46 -10.48 -3.00
C HIS A 24 7.82 -9.04 -2.59
N LYS A 25 6.89 -8.30 -2.00
CA LYS A 25 7.20 -6.96 -1.47
C LYS A 25 8.14 -7.02 -0.27
N SER A 26 9.11 -6.12 -0.24
CA SER A 26 10.00 -5.96 0.90
C SER A 26 9.31 -5.26 2.07
N LEU A 27 9.85 -5.46 3.28
CA LEU A 27 9.35 -4.80 4.48
C LEU A 27 9.72 -3.31 4.46
N LEU A 28 8.72 -2.44 4.44
CA LEU A 28 8.90 -1.00 4.60
C LEU A 28 8.99 -0.63 6.08
N ARG A 29 10.09 0.02 6.48
CA ARG A 29 10.23 0.65 7.80
C ARG A 29 10.18 2.17 7.62
N PHE A 30 9.21 2.81 8.26
CA PHE A 30 9.08 4.26 8.24
C PHE A 30 8.82 4.79 9.65
N LEU A 31 9.04 6.08 9.85
CA LEU A 31 8.74 6.79 11.10
C LEU A 31 7.91 8.02 10.80
N THR A 32 7.10 8.45 11.76
CA THR A 32 6.40 9.73 11.72
C THR A 32 7.09 10.71 12.68
N CYS A 33 7.28 11.96 12.29
CA CYS A 33 7.86 13.02 13.10
C CYS A 33 6.99 14.28 13.03
N GLY A 34 7.06 15.13 14.06
CA GLY A 34 6.18 16.29 14.23
C GLY A 34 6.01 16.67 15.70
N SER A 35 5.54 17.89 15.95
CA SER A 35 5.23 18.45 17.26
C SER A 35 4.10 17.71 17.97
N VAL A 36 3.88 18.04 19.25
CA VAL A 36 2.66 17.65 19.97
C VAL A 36 1.44 18.11 19.16
N ASP A 37 0.40 17.27 19.12
CA ASP A 37 -0.87 17.50 18.41
C ASP A 37 -0.84 17.53 16.86
N ASP A 38 0.31 17.31 16.21
CA ASP A 38 0.40 17.14 14.74
C ASP A 38 -0.30 15.86 14.21
N GLY A 39 -0.92 15.07 15.07
CA GLY A 39 -1.71 13.91 14.66
C GLY A 39 -0.89 12.68 14.23
N LYS A 40 0.39 12.57 14.61
CA LYS A 40 1.25 11.40 14.32
C LYS A 40 0.58 10.06 14.67
N SER A 41 0.01 9.95 15.86
CA SER A 41 -0.71 8.75 16.33
C SER A 41 -2.01 8.54 15.57
N THR A 42 -2.72 9.61 15.20
CA THR A 42 -3.93 9.56 14.37
C THR A 42 -3.64 9.00 12.99
N LEU A 43 -2.54 9.42 12.35
CA LEU A 43 -2.10 8.90 11.06
C LEU A 43 -1.78 7.41 11.14
N ILE A 44 -1.01 6.98 12.15
CA ILE A 44 -0.70 5.57 12.37
C ILE A 44 -2.00 4.76 12.59
N GLY A 45 -2.91 5.26 13.44
CA GLY A 45 -4.21 4.61 13.69
C GLY A 45 -5.07 4.49 12.43
N ARG A 46 -5.13 5.54 11.60
CA ARG A 46 -5.85 5.53 10.32
C ARG A 46 -5.27 4.51 9.35
N LEU A 47 -3.93 4.44 9.22
CA LEU A 47 -3.27 3.45 8.37
C LEU A 47 -3.60 2.02 8.82
N LEU A 48 -3.54 1.74 10.12
CA LEU A 48 -3.85 0.41 10.66
C LEU A 48 -5.33 0.03 10.46
N HIS A 49 -6.24 0.99 10.64
CA HIS A 49 -7.67 0.81 10.42
C HIS A 49 -7.99 0.53 8.95
N ASP A 50 -7.52 1.38 8.04
CA ASP A 50 -7.88 1.29 6.62
C ASP A 50 -7.24 0.06 5.93
N THR A 51 -6.10 -0.40 6.42
CA THR A 51 -5.41 -1.61 5.93
C THR A 51 -5.91 -2.91 6.57
N ARG A 52 -6.86 -2.84 7.51
CA ARG A 52 -7.39 -4.00 8.25
C ARG A 52 -6.30 -4.85 8.91
N GLN A 53 -5.25 -4.21 9.40
CA GLN A 53 -4.12 -4.93 10.01
C GLN A 53 -4.33 -5.19 11.50
N ILE A 54 -5.18 -4.42 12.20
CA ILE A 54 -5.38 -4.53 13.66
C ILE A 54 -6.85 -4.48 14.11
N TYR A 55 -7.82 -4.25 13.20
CA TYR A 55 -9.26 -4.32 13.47
C TYR A 55 -10.02 -4.99 12.32
#